data_AF-A0A0H4WMH5-F1
#
_entry.id   AF-A0A0H4WMH5-F1
#
_cell.length_a   1.000
_cell.length_b   1.000
_cell.length_c   1.000
_cell.angle_alpha   90.00
_cell.angle_beta   90.00
_cell.angle_gamma   90.00
#
_symmetry.space_group_name_H-M   'P 1'
#
loop_
_entity.id
_entity.type
_entity.pdbx_description
1 polymer ?
#
loop_
_entity_poly.entity_id
_entity_poly.type
_entity_poly.pdbx_seq_one_letter_code
_entity_poly.pdbx_strand_id
1 'polypeptide(L)'
;MLSATGLKATFFIISGRVGQSSYMTVDDLRRLAAAGHDVAGHSLNHAELAPMAPEGQRQEICEDRLRLLSWGMSPTSFAFPFGSNDLAVNQMAAACGYNAARDVRGLVDTCGSCPVAETIPPFDPYEIRTPATVTRDDGLEQMKAWVTSAEEAGGGWVNVVFHFVEADCSKRTYCVQADVLREFMGWLAQRAPMGTEVRTVRDIMGGEVRPAVHPVPKEPTDALKNPSLEDDANGDGVPDCWQLGPAETGAVRAERSAEAHTGTWSYRLERADASAGVASLQVLRDDGTCAPAVMPGQGKRVSVWYRSNTALYLEAAVKGADGMWKAWERGPSLPAAEAWTEATWELPMGLPAGVQGLSVGVALDGVGWALVDDFALADAVAPSARLVLEAPKGGETFVVGQEVDVKWSTLGEVGTLDLAYSTDASAHWVSVATAVNNTGHFVWRVPDVPSHEAMLRIASTTDGAVSDMSDAPFRIQAANSPPGTDEPPPVEEPPGKPPHDEVLGEGQAVGESGGCRGDATGTGHLALAVAGGLFALTRSRGRRK
;
A
#
# COMPACT_ATOMS: atom_id res chain seq x y z
N MET A 1 28.18 -0.83 10.20
CA MET A 1 29.51 -1.02 9.57
C MET A 1 29.73 0.04 8.50
N LEU A 2 28.90 0.07 7.45
CA LEU A 2 28.89 1.13 6.43
C LEU A 2 28.88 2.56 7.00
N SER A 3 27.96 2.85 7.93
CA SER A 3 27.91 4.18 8.55
C SER A 3 29.17 4.55 9.34
N ALA A 4 29.87 3.57 9.91
CA ALA A 4 31.09 3.80 10.68
C ALA A 4 32.30 4.11 9.77
N THR A 5 32.31 3.60 8.54
CA THR A 5 33.37 3.83 7.56
C THR A 5 33.04 4.93 6.55
N GLY A 6 31.79 5.41 6.53
CA GLY A 6 31.29 6.38 5.55
C GLY A 6 31.03 5.80 4.16
N LEU A 7 31.29 4.50 3.95
CA LEU A 7 31.11 3.83 2.67
C LEU A 7 29.63 3.70 2.31
N LYS A 8 29.34 3.76 1.01
CA LYS A 8 28.00 3.54 0.45
C LYS A 8 27.94 2.22 -0.30
N ALA A 9 26.72 1.69 -0.44
CA ALA A 9 26.45 0.37 -1.00
C ALA A 9 25.14 0.42 -1.77
N THR A 10 24.97 -0.51 -2.71
CA THR A 10 23.69 -0.76 -3.37
C THR A 10 23.04 -2.00 -2.75
N PHE A 11 21.79 -1.87 -2.34
CA PHE A 11 20.96 -2.93 -1.79
C PHE A 11 19.95 -3.36 -2.85
N PHE A 12 20.07 -4.59 -3.32
CA PHE A 12 19.14 -5.17 -4.30
C PHE A 12 18.00 -5.87 -3.56
N ILE A 13 16.78 -5.35 -3.72
CA ILE A 13 15.61 -5.69 -2.90
C ILE A 13 14.67 -6.62 -3.65
N ILE A 14 14.28 -7.72 -2.99
CA ILE A 14 13.19 -8.59 -3.43
C ILE A 14 11.89 -7.98 -2.93
N SER A 15 11.21 -7.16 -3.74
CA SER A 15 10.09 -6.34 -3.25
C SER A 15 8.88 -7.15 -2.76
N GLY A 16 8.65 -8.36 -3.26
CA GLY A 16 7.57 -9.26 -2.81
C GLY A 16 7.74 -9.75 -1.36
N ARG A 17 8.97 -9.69 -0.82
CA ARG A 17 9.28 -10.16 0.54
C ARG A 17 9.43 -9.04 1.57
N VAL A 18 9.37 -7.78 1.15
CA VAL A 18 9.50 -6.62 2.05
C VAL A 18 8.38 -6.63 3.10
N GLY A 19 8.75 -6.51 4.38
CA GLY A 19 7.82 -6.57 5.51
C GLY A 19 7.52 -7.98 6.05
N GLN A 20 7.99 -9.05 5.38
CA GLN A 20 7.93 -10.40 5.93
C GLN A 20 8.94 -10.61 7.06
N SER A 21 8.72 -11.63 7.88
CA SER A 21 9.67 -12.01 8.93
C SER A 21 11.06 -12.28 8.35
N SER A 22 12.10 -11.70 8.96
CA SER A 22 13.51 -11.76 8.51
C SER A 22 13.84 -10.97 7.23
N TYR A 23 12.91 -10.18 6.69
CA TYR A 23 13.14 -9.24 5.59
C TYR A 23 13.01 -7.79 6.06
N MET A 24 13.62 -6.88 5.30
CA MET A 24 13.54 -5.45 5.59
C MET A 24 12.10 -4.94 5.43
N THR A 25 11.72 -3.98 6.28
CA THR A 25 10.48 -3.21 6.14
C THR A 25 10.66 -2.06 5.16
N VAL A 26 9.56 -1.45 4.69
CA VAL A 26 9.64 -0.22 3.87
C VAL A 26 10.39 0.90 4.59
N ASP A 27 10.25 1.00 5.92
CA ASP A 27 10.93 2.02 6.70
C ASP A 27 12.44 1.75 6.83
N ASP A 28 12.87 0.48 6.85
CA ASP A 28 14.30 0.14 6.71
C ASP A 28 14.86 0.65 5.38
N LEU A 29 14.13 0.45 4.28
CA LEU A 29 14.54 0.90 2.95
C LEU A 29 14.64 2.43 2.88
N ARG A 30 13.66 3.14 3.47
CA ARG A 30 13.71 4.61 3.58
C ARG A 30 14.89 5.09 4.40
N ARG A 31 15.22 4.41 5.51
CA ARG A 31 16.42 4.72 6.31
C ARG A 31 17.70 4.51 5.51
N LEU A 32 17.80 3.43 4.73
CA LEU A 32 18.95 3.18 3.86
C LEU A 32 19.10 4.29 2.80
N ALA A 33 18.01 4.62 2.11
CA ALA A 33 18.00 5.68 1.10
C ALA A 33 18.35 7.04 1.71
N ALA A 34 17.79 7.39 2.87
CA ALA A 34 18.11 8.63 3.59
C ALA A 34 19.57 8.69 4.07
N ALA A 35 20.19 7.53 4.36
CA ALA A 35 21.60 7.43 4.65
C ALA A 35 22.49 7.49 3.40
N GLY A 36 21.93 7.69 2.20
CA GLY A 36 22.66 7.80 0.95
C GLY A 36 23.08 6.46 0.33
N HIS A 37 22.46 5.36 0.75
CA HIS A 37 22.60 4.08 0.07
C HIS A 37 21.69 4.03 -1.16
N ASP A 38 22.08 3.22 -2.13
CA ASP A 38 21.27 2.97 -3.31
C ASP A 38 20.36 1.76 -3.05
N VAL A 39 19.08 1.89 -3.42
CA VAL A 39 18.05 0.85 -3.30
C VAL A 39 17.61 0.51 -4.72
N ALA A 40 17.84 -0.75 -5.10
CA ALA A 40 17.75 -1.26 -6.46
C ALA A 40 16.89 -2.54 -6.51
N GLY A 41 16.48 -2.95 -7.71
CA GLY A 41 15.56 -4.08 -7.89
C GLY A 41 16.22 -5.45 -7.91
N HIS A 42 15.55 -6.45 -7.36
CA HIS A 42 16.01 -7.85 -7.38
C HIS A 42 14.88 -8.84 -7.70
N SER A 43 13.94 -8.39 -8.55
CA SER A 43 12.70 -9.07 -8.92
C SER A 43 11.69 -9.15 -7.78
N LEU A 44 10.45 -9.46 -8.13
CA LEU A 44 9.34 -9.50 -7.20
C LEU A 44 9.53 -10.62 -6.19
N ASN A 45 9.77 -11.84 -6.66
CA ASN A 45 9.77 -13.04 -5.83
C ASN A 45 11.11 -13.79 -5.82
N HIS A 46 12.15 -13.21 -6.43
CA HIS A 46 13.45 -13.88 -6.60
C HIS A 46 13.32 -15.15 -7.46
N ALA A 47 12.50 -15.10 -8.51
CA ALA A 47 12.31 -16.20 -9.46
C ALA A 47 13.49 -16.32 -10.45
N GLU A 48 13.76 -17.54 -10.93
CA GLU A 48 14.70 -17.74 -12.05
C GLU A 48 14.08 -17.22 -13.36
N LEU A 49 14.64 -16.14 -13.92
CA LEU A 49 13.98 -15.39 -14.99
C LEU A 49 14.16 -16.00 -16.38
N ALA A 50 15.34 -16.51 -16.72
CA ALA A 50 15.62 -17.08 -18.04
C ALA A 50 14.65 -18.21 -18.46
N PRO A 51 14.24 -19.16 -17.59
CA PRO A 51 13.28 -20.20 -17.97
C PRO A 51 11.82 -19.73 -18.02
N MET A 52 11.50 -18.52 -17.57
CA MET A 52 10.11 -18.03 -17.54
C MET A 52 9.63 -17.57 -18.92
N ALA A 53 8.31 -17.62 -19.13
CA ALA A 53 7.68 -16.97 -20.26
C ALA A 53 7.85 -15.43 -20.18
N PRO A 54 7.89 -14.70 -21.31
CA PRO A 54 8.09 -13.25 -21.34
C PRO A 54 7.12 -12.45 -20.47
N GLU A 55 5.87 -12.91 -20.34
CA GLU A 55 4.85 -12.27 -19.49
C GLU A 55 5.23 -12.39 -18.00
N GLY A 56 5.71 -13.56 -17.59
CA GLY A 56 6.18 -13.80 -16.22
C GLY A 56 7.47 -13.03 -15.91
N GLN A 57 8.40 -12.96 -16.86
CA GLN A 57 9.60 -12.12 -16.73
C GLN A 57 9.23 -10.65 -16.56
N ARG A 58 8.30 -10.14 -17.37
CA ARG A 58 7.83 -8.77 -17.28
C ARG A 58 7.16 -8.50 -15.92
N GLN A 59 6.34 -9.42 -15.45
CA GLN A 59 5.70 -9.31 -14.14
C GLN A 59 6.77 -9.21 -13.05
N GLU A 60 7.70 -10.16 -12.97
CA GLU A 60 8.75 -10.18 -11.94
C GLU A 60 9.61 -8.91 -11.94
N ILE A 61 9.93 -8.36 -13.11
CA ILE A 61 10.87 -7.24 -13.22
C ILE A 61 10.17 -5.87 -13.12
N CYS A 62 9.05 -5.69 -13.81
CA CYS A 62 8.34 -4.40 -13.84
C CYS A 62 7.58 -4.15 -12.52
N GLU A 63 6.90 -5.16 -11.98
CA GLU A 63 6.18 -5.03 -10.70
C GLU A 63 7.14 -4.72 -9.55
N ASP A 64 8.32 -5.36 -9.55
CA ASP A 64 9.37 -5.08 -8.57
C ASP A 64 9.77 -3.62 -8.56
N ARG A 65 10.03 -3.09 -9.77
CA ARG A 65 10.40 -1.69 -9.93
C ARG A 65 9.26 -0.75 -9.53
N LEU A 66 8.02 -1.09 -9.89
CA LEU A 66 6.83 -0.32 -9.56
C LEU A 66 6.63 -0.22 -8.04
N ARG A 67 6.78 -1.33 -7.30
CA ARG A 67 6.70 -1.35 -5.84
C ARG A 67 7.75 -0.46 -5.20
N LEU A 68 9.00 -0.59 -5.63
CA LEU A 68 10.09 0.26 -5.13
C LEU A 68 9.82 1.74 -5.38
N LEU A 69 9.35 2.11 -6.58
CA LEU A 69 8.93 3.49 -6.90
C LEU A 69 7.79 3.95 -5.97
N SER A 70 6.77 3.11 -5.74
CA SER A 70 5.63 3.44 -4.88
C SER A 70 6.01 3.71 -3.42
N TRP A 71 7.12 3.14 -2.95
CA TRP A 71 7.66 3.38 -1.61
C TRP A 71 8.55 4.62 -1.50
N GLY A 72 8.71 5.37 -2.61
CA GLY A 72 9.55 6.55 -2.71
C GLY A 72 11.02 6.24 -3.00
N MET A 73 11.33 5.01 -3.42
CA MET A 73 12.68 4.67 -3.88
C MET A 73 12.91 5.16 -5.32
N SER A 74 14.16 5.13 -5.75
CA SER A 74 14.59 5.60 -7.07
C SER A 74 15.35 4.51 -7.84
N PRO A 75 14.76 3.31 -8.06
CA PRO A 75 15.47 2.17 -8.60
C PRO A 75 15.95 2.41 -10.05
N THR A 76 17.27 2.47 -10.21
CA THR A 76 17.95 2.64 -11.52
C THR A 76 18.68 1.38 -11.97
N SER A 77 19.02 0.46 -11.07
CA SER A 77 19.72 -0.78 -11.40
C SER A 77 18.97 -2.02 -10.95
N PHE A 78 19.28 -3.15 -11.58
CA PHE A 78 18.69 -4.45 -11.31
C PHE A 78 19.78 -5.50 -11.01
N ALA A 79 19.43 -6.53 -10.27
CA ALA A 79 20.24 -7.73 -10.11
C ALA A 79 19.42 -8.94 -10.56
N PHE A 80 19.93 -9.73 -11.49
CA PHE A 80 19.24 -10.96 -11.89
C PHE A 80 19.32 -11.99 -10.75
N PRO A 81 18.18 -12.50 -10.24
CA PRO A 81 18.18 -13.62 -9.31
C PRO A 81 18.98 -14.78 -9.88
N PHE A 82 19.86 -15.37 -9.07
CA PHE A 82 20.74 -16.49 -9.45
C PHE A 82 21.70 -16.22 -10.63
N GLY A 83 21.77 -15.00 -11.18
CA GLY A 83 22.40 -14.76 -12.49
C GLY A 83 21.66 -15.44 -13.65
N SER A 84 20.36 -15.71 -13.47
CA SER A 84 19.52 -16.36 -14.48
C SER A 84 19.04 -15.33 -15.50
N ASN A 85 19.90 -15.00 -16.46
CA ASN A 85 19.58 -14.06 -17.53
C ASN A 85 20.06 -14.55 -18.90
N ASP A 86 19.40 -14.04 -19.93
CA ASP A 86 19.78 -14.13 -21.33
C ASP A 86 19.47 -12.79 -22.03
N LEU A 87 19.67 -12.72 -23.35
CA LEU A 87 19.39 -11.49 -24.10
C LEU A 87 17.94 -10.99 -23.94
N ALA A 88 16.96 -11.89 -23.83
CA ALA A 88 15.56 -11.51 -23.70
C ALA A 88 15.28 -10.93 -22.30
N VAL A 89 15.80 -11.56 -21.25
CA VAL A 89 15.70 -11.06 -19.87
C VAL A 89 16.41 -9.71 -19.71
N ASN A 90 17.58 -9.53 -20.33
CA ASN A 90 18.31 -8.26 -20.33
C ASN A 90 17.49 -7.14 -20.98
N GLN A 91 16.89 -7.43 -22.15
CA GLN A 91 15.99 -6.50 -22.83
C GLN A 91 14.74 -6.20 -22.01
N MET A 92 14.21 -7.17 -21.25
CA MET A 92 13.08 -6.96 -20.35
C MET A 92 13.43 -6.00 -19.20
N ALA A 93 14.61 -6.14 -18.58
CA ALA A 93 15.09 -5.20 -17.57
C ALA A 93 15.19 -3.77 -18.11
N ALA A 94 15.71 -3.61 -19.32
CA ALA A 94 15.72 -2.33 -20.02
C ALA A 94 14.31 -1.78 -20.27
N ALA A 95 13.39 -2.64 -20.75
CA ALA A 95 12.01 -2.29 -21.06
C ALA A 95 11.19 -1.92 -19.82
N CYS A 96 11.48 -2.52 -18.65
CA CYS A 96 10.87 -2.14 -17.37
C CYS A 96 11.45 -0.84 -16.78
N GLY A 97 12.47 -0.25 -17.43
CA GLY A 97 12.97 1.08 -17.09
C GLY A 97 14.22 1.08 -16.20
N TYR A 98 14.90 -0.06 -16.01
CA TYR A 98 16.22 -0.07 -15.39
C TYR A 98 17.28 0.47 -16.36
N ASN A 99 18.26 1.20 -15.84
CA ASN A 99 19.41 1.73 -16.60
C ASN A 99 20.55 0.72 -16.72
N ALA A 100 20.63 -0.23 -15.79
CA ALA A 100 21.69 -1.22 -15.73
C ALA A 100 21.23 -2.49 -15.01
N ALA A 101 21.87 -3.62 -15.26
CA ALA A 101 21.67 -4.86 -14.54
C ALA A 101 22.98 -5.63 -14.35
N ARG A 102 23.13 -6.30 -13.20
CA ARG A 102 24.32 -7.10 -12.87
C ARG A 102 24.04 -8.60 -12.91
N ASP A 103 25.07 -9.36 -13.30
CA ASP A 103 25.12 -10.83 -13.23
C ASP A 103 25.77 -11.27 -11.88
N VAL A 104 26.07 -12.56 -11.67
CA VAL A 104 26.80 -13.15 -10.52
C VAL A 104 28.17 -13.69 -10.93
N ARG A 105 28.65 -13.35 -12.13
CA ARG A 105 29.86 -13.92 -12.75
C ARG A 105 30.48 -12.97 -13.78
N GLY A 106 31.54 -13.43 -14.43
CA GLY A 106 32.16 -12.78 -15.59
C GLY A 106 33.54 -12.19 -15.32
N LEU A 107 34.05 -12.25 -14.08
CA LEU A 107 35.44 -11.95 -13.75
C LEU A 107 36.28 -13.23 -13.60
N VAL A 108 37.61 -13.08 -13.59
CA VAL A 108 38.61 -14.17 -13.71
C VAL A 108 38.39 -15.36 -12.78
N ASP A 109 37.86 -15.11 -11.59
CA ASP A 109 37.58 -16.11 -10.55
C ASP A 109 36.35 -16.98 -10.84
N THR A 110 35.53 -16.56 -11.81
CA THR A 110 34.35 -17.32 -12.27
C THR A 110 34.54 -17.97 -13.65
N CYS A 111 35.52 -17.50 -14.43
CA CYS A 111 35.87 -18.05 -15.72
C CYS A 111 37.34 -17.75 -15.99
N GLY A 112 38.23 -18.75 -15.92
CA GLY A 112 39.69 -18.57 -15.80
C GLY A 112 40.44 -17.79 -16.91
N SER A 113 39.76 -17.22 -17.90
CA SER A 113 40.30 -16.30 -18.92
C SER A 113 39.62 -14.92 -18.94
N CYS A 114 38.70 -14.67 -18.02
CA CYS A 114 37.94 -13.43 -17.90
C CYS A 114 38.78 -12.32 -17.27
N PRO A 115 38.40 -11.04 -17.47
CA PRO A 115 39.13 -9.94 -16.87
C PRO A 115 39.03 -9.95 -15.35
N VAL A 116 39.99 -9.31 -14.69
CA VAL A 116 40.01 -9.21 -13.22
C VAL A 116 39.08 -8.11 -12.68
N ALA A 117 38.57 -7.24 -13.55
CA ALA A 117 37.67 -6.15 -13.22
C ALA A 117 36.73 -5.82 -14.39
N GLU A 118 35.54 -5.29 -14.09
CA GLU A 118 34.63 -4.70 -15.06
C GLU A 118 35.16 -3.33 -15.52
N THR A 119 34.79 -2.89 -16.72
CA THR A 119 35.16 -1.57 -17.24
C THR A 119 34.20 -0.49 -16.75
N ILE A 120 34.63 0.77 -16.83
CA ILE A 120 33.74 1.92 -16.67
C ILE A 120 33.89 2.82 -17.90
N PRO A 121 32.84 2.96 -18.73
CA PRO A 121 31.54 2.27 -18.62
C PRO A 121 31.65 0.74 -18.76
N PRO A 122 30.68 -0.05 -18.26
CA PRO A 122 30.67 -1.51 -18.40
C PRO A 122 30.66 -1.95 -19.86
N PHE A 123 31.16 -3.15 -20.12
CA PHE A 123 31.11 -3.73 -21.47
C PHE A 123 29.67 -3.88 -21.98
N ASP A 124 28.79 -4.39 -21.11
CA ASP A 124 27.33 -4.37 -21.32
C ASP A 124 26.67 -3.82 -20.04
N PRO A 125 25.90 -2.72 -20.11
CA PRO A 125 25.22 -2.17 -18.94
C PRO A 125 24.18 -3.12 -18.33
N TYR A 126 23.70 -4.13 -19.06
CA TYR A 126 22.76 -5.14 -18.58
C TYR A 126 23.41 -6.51 -18.35
N GLU A 127 24.74 -6.62 -18.41
CA GLU A 127 25.51 -7.77 -17.94
C GLU A 127 26.74 -7.31 -17.17
N ILE A 128 26.53 -6.45 -16.16
CA ILE A 128 27.63 -5.98 -15.32
C ILE A 128 28.25 -7.19 -14.61
N ARG A 129 29.54 -7.43 -14.89
CA ARG A 129 30.27 -8.58 -14.39
C ARG A 129 30.60 -8.44 -12.92
N THR A 130 30.63 -9.57 -12.22
CA THR A 130 31.03 -9.66 -10.83
C THR A 130 32.08 -10.76 -10.65
N PRO A 131 32.87 -10.73 -9.56
CA PRO A 131 33.50 -11.93 -9.03
C PRO A 131 32.44 -12.95 -8.63
N ALA A 132 32.87 -14.13 -8.19
CA ALA A 132 31.98 -15.07 -7.52
C ALA A 132 31.31 -14.37 -6.33
N THR A 133 30.05 -14.73 -6.04
CA THR A 133 29.40 -14.26 -4.82
C THR A 133 30.19 -14.71 -3.59
N VAL A 134 30.27 -13.86 -2.57
CA VAL A 134 30.90 -14.21 -1.30
C VAL A 134 30.15 -15.38 -0.65
N THR A 135 30.91 -16.37 -0.24
CA THR A 135 30.48 -17.54 0.52
C THR A 135 31.18 -17.61 1.87
N ARG A 136 30.75 -18.53 2.75
CA ARG A 136 31.38 -18.77 4.06
C ARG A 136 32.86 -19.18 3.97
N ASP A 137 33.28 -19.67 2.80
CA ASP A 137 34.65 -20.13 2.55
C ASP A 137 35.53 -18.98 2.03
N ASP A 138 34.92 -17.87 1.59
CA ASP A 138 35.61 -16.66 1.16
C ASP A 138 35.97 -15.78 2.36
N GLY A 139 37.21 -15.93 2.83
CA GLY A 139 37.76 -15.11 3.92
C GLY A 139 38.14 -13.69 3.51
N LEU A 140 38.58 -12.90 4.48
CA LEU A 140 39.03 -11.51 4.30
C LEU A 140 40.07 -11.36 3.16
N GLU A 141 41.02 -12.28 3.08
CA GLU A 141 42.11 -12.20 2.09
C GLU A 141 41.63 -12.43 0.66
N GLN A 142 40.64 -13.29 0.44
CA GLN A 142 40.05 -13.49 -0.88
C GLN A 142 39.34 -12.21 -1.36
N MET A 143 38.58 -11.56 -0.48
CA MET A 143 37.91 -10.30 -0.81
C MET A 143 38.89 -9.17 -1.10
N LYS A 144 39.99 -9.08 -0.34
CA LYS A 144 41.08 -8.15 -0.63
C LYS A 144 41.73 -8.46 -1.98
N ALA A 145 41.94 -9.75 -2.29
CA ALA A 145 42.57 -10.17 -3.53
C ALA A 145 41.80 -9.70 -4.77
N TRP A 146 40.46 -9.80 -4.79
CA TRP A 146 39.67 -9.27 -5.91
C TRP A 146 39.93 -7.78 -6.16
N VAL A 147 40.04 -6.98 -5.09
CA VAL A 147 40.30 -5.53 -5.19
C VAL A 147 41.74 -5.26 -5.61
N THR A 148 42.73 -5.91 -5.00
CA THR A 148 44.14 -5.68 -5.30
C THR A 148 44.53 -6.19 -6.69
N SER A 149 43.94 -7.28 -7.18
CA SER A 149 44.16 -7.74 -8.55
C SER A 149 43.67 -6.72 -9.58
N ALA A 150 42.55 -6.04 -9.31
CA ALA A 150 42.10 -4.92 -10.14
C ALA A 150 43.06 -3.72 -10.05
N GLU A 151 43.53 -3.35 -8.85
CA GLU A 151 44.56 -2.31 -8.64
C GLU A 151 45.82 -2.59 -9.48
N GLU A 152 46.31 -3.83 -9.45
CA GLU A 152 47.53 -4.28 -10.14
C GLU A 152 47.36 -4.34 -11.67
N ALA A 153 46.16 -4.67 -12.16
CA ALA A 153 45.86 -4.77 -13.58
C ALA A 153 45.60 -3.43 -14.28
N GLY A 154 45.86 -2.30 -13.61
CA GLY A 154 45.67 -0.95 -14.17
C GLY A 154 44.30 -0.35 -13.90
N GLY A 155 43.49 -1.04 -13.10
CA GLY A 155 42.25 -0.57 -12.52
C GLY A 155 40.98 -1.10 -13.17
N GLY A 156 39.84 -0.65 -12.65
CA GLY A 156 38.53 -1.08 -13.12
C GLY A 156 37.49 -1.04 -12.00
N TRP A 157 36.41 -1.79 -12.20
CA TRP A 157 35.29 -1.88 -11.29
C TRP A 157 35.14 -3.31 -10.77
N VAL A 158 35.16 -3.48 -9.45
CA VAL A 158 34.90 -4.78 -8.81
C VAL A 158 33.60 -4.70 -8.03
N ASN A 159 32.59 -5.46 -8.47
CA ASN A 159 31.27 -5.56 -7.84
C ASN A 159 31.21 -6.76 -6.91
N VAL A 160 31.53 -6.57 -5.62
CA VAL A 160 31.55 -7.68 -4.65
C VAL A 160 30.15 -7.88 -4.09
N VAL A 161 29.61 -9.09 -4.28
CA VAL A 161 28.23 -9.45 -3.90
C VAL A 161 28.22 -10.17 -2.57
N PHE A 162 27.46 -9.65 -1.60
CA PHE A 162 27.29 -10.24 -0.29
C PHE A 162 25.86 -10.74 -0.12
N HIS A 163 25.70 -11.89 0.56
CA HIS A 163 24.42 -12.41 1.05
C HIS A 163 24.59 -12.73 2.53
N PHE A 164 23.48 -12.67 3.30
CA PHE A 164 23.40 -13.07 4.71
C PHE A 164 24.60 -12.64 5.57
N VAL A 165 24.47 -11.50 6.25
CA VAL A 165 25.51 -11.00 7.16
C VAL A 165 25.21 -11.51 8.56
N GLU A 166 25.91 -12.56 8.98
CA GLU A 166 25.64 -13.28 10.23
C GLU A 166 26.87 -13.32 11.14
N ALA A 167 26.67 -13.60 12.43
CA ALA A 167 27.79 -13.85 13.35
C ALA A 167 28.41 -15.26 13.15
N ASP A 168 27.61 -16.21 12.68
CA ASP A 168 28.02 -17.59 12.42
C ASP A 168 27.45 -18.07 11.09
N CYS A 169 28.33 -18.33 10.13
CA CYS A 169 27.98 -18.82 8.79
C CYS A 169 27.94 -20.35 8.68
N SER A 170 28.04 -21.11 9.79
CA SER A 170 28.06 -22.57 9.79
C SER A 170 26.83 -23.19 9.08
N LYS A 171 25.69 -22.48 9.08
CA LYS A 171 24.40 -22.98 8.56
C LYS A 171 24.11 -22.62 7.09
N ARG A 172 24.88 -21.72 6.46
CA ARG A 172 24.57 -21.20 5.10
C ARG A 172 25.84 -21.08 4.27
N THR A 173 25.79 -21.53 3.01
CA THR A 173 26.93 -21.40 2.08
C THR A 173 27.14 -19.95 1.66
N TYR A 174 26.08 -19.26 1.22
CA TYR A 174 26.14 -17.84 0.86
C TYR A 174 25.98 -17.01 2.13
N CYS A 175 27.06 -16.75 2.83
CA CYS A 175 27.07 -16.01 4.09
C CYS A 175 28.42 -15.34 4.27
N VAL A 176 28.42 -14.14 4.82
CA VAL A 176 29.64 -13.44 5.24
C VAL A 176 29.58 -13.18 6.74
N GLN A 177 30.65 -13.52 7.45
CA GLN A 177 30.72 -13.22 8.88
C GLN A 177 30.81 -11.70 9.10
N ALA A 178 30.04 -11.18 10.05
CA ALA A 178 29.91 -9.75 10.27
C ALA A 178 31.22 -9.07 10.71
N ASP A 179 32.13 -9.78 11.37
CA ASP A 179 33.48 -9.31 11.71
C ASP A 179 34.39 -9.26 10.49
N VAL A 180 34.41 -10.30 9.67
CA VAL A 180 35.16 -10.35 8.40
C VAL A 180 34.72 -9.21 7.48
N LEU A 181 33.41 -8.99 7.33
CA LEU A 181 32.89 -7.87 6.54
C LEU A 181 33.28 -6.51 7.13
N ARG A 182 33.29 -6.36 8.46
CA ARG A 182 33.71 -5.13 9.13
C ARG A 182 35.18 -4.82 8.88
N GLU A 183 36.04 -5.83 8.95
CA GLU A 183 37.47 -5.69 8.65
C GLU A 183 37.70 -5.33 7.18
N PHE A 184 36.97 -5.97 6.26
CA PHE A 184 37.05 -5.66 4.84
C PHE A 184 36.63 -4.22 4.54
N MET A 185 35.52 -3.74 5.11
CA MET A 185 35.09 -2.34 4.98
C MET A 185 36.08 -1.35 5.59
N GLY A 186 36.65 -1.68 6.76
CA GLY A 186 37.66 -0.86 7.40
C GLY A 186 38.95 -0.76 6.59
N TRP A 187 39.34 -1.85 5.94
CA TRP A 187 40.46 -1.89 5.00
C TRP A 187 40.16 -1.09 3.73
N LEU A 188 38.98 -1.25 3.12
CA LEU A 188 38.57 -0.49 1.93
C LEU A 188 38.55 1.03 2.15
N ALA A 189 38.06 1.48 3.31
CA ALA A 189 38.03 2.90 3.65
C ALA A 189 39.43 3.56 3.66
N GLN A 190 40.49 2.77 3.87
CA GLN A 190 41.87 3.26 3.87
C GLN A 190 42.50 3.32 2.47
N ARG A 191 41.80 2.86 1.42
CA ARG A 191 42.36 2.74 0.06
C ARG A 191 42.12 3.94 -0.84
N ALA A 192 41.30 4.91 -0.44
CA ALA A 192 41.07 6.14 -1.20
C ALA A 192 42.37 6.87 -1.61
N PRO A 193 43.40 7.01 -0.75
CA PRO A 193 44.69 7.61 -1.15
C PRO A 193 45.45 6.81 -2.22
N MET A 194 45.17 5.50 -2.33
CA MET A 194 45.74 4.61 -3.34
C MET A 194 44.95 4.64 -4.66
N GLY A 195 43.89 5.46 -4.72
CA GLY A 195 43.05 5.63 -5.89
C GLY A 195 41.84 4.71 -5.93
N THR A 196 41.59 3.93 -4.86
CA THR A 196 40.48 2.98 -4.74
C THR A 196 39.29 3.61 -4.01
N GLU A 197 38.17 3.79 -4.70
CA GLU A 197 36.96 4.43 -4.17
C GLU A 197 35.79 3.44 -4.10
N VAL A 198 34.90 3.64 -3.12
CA VAL A 198 33.65 2.86 -3.00
C VAL A 198 32.47 3.73 -3.39
N ARG A 199 31.69 3.29 -4.38
CA ARG A 199 30.52 4.01 -4.92
C ARG A 199 29.35 3.07 -5.14
N THR A 200 28.14 3.59 -5.14
CA THR A 200 26.95 2.79 -5.49
C THR A 200 26.90 2.49 -6.99
N VAL A 201 26.10 1.50 -7.41
CA VAL A 201 25.84 1.25 -8.85
C VAL A 201 25.25 2.50 -9.49
N ARG A 202 24.28 3.15 -8.84
CA ARG A 202 23.71 4.41 -9.31
C ARG A 202 24.76 5.49 -9.53
N ASP A 203 25.73 5.64 -8.62
CA ASP A 203 26.78 6.65 -8.77
C ASP A 203 27.69 6.40 -9.98
N ILE A 204 27.93 5.14 -10.32
CA ILE A 204 28.80 4.73 -11.43
C ILE A 204 28.05 4.83 -12.76
N MET A 205 26.85 4.25 -12.82
CA MET A 205 26.04 4.18 -14.04
C MET A 205 25.36 5.51 -14.36
N GLY A 206 24.96 6.27 -13.34
CA GLY A 206 24.19 7.48 -13.47
C GLY A 206 22.84 7.26 -14.16
N GLY A 207 22.35 8.31 -14.81
CA GLY A 207 21.07 8.34 -15.51
C GLY A 207 19.90 8.68 -14.58
N GLU A 208 18.85 9.23 -15.19
CA GLU A 208 17.62 9.59 -14.48
C GLU A 208 16.81 8.34 -14.12
N VAL A 209 15.96 8.47 -13.09
CA VAL A 209 14.94 7.48 -12.79
C VAL A 209 13.90 7.55 -13.90
N ARG A 210 13.81 6.50 -14.71
CA ARG A 210 12.83 6.43 -15.81
C ARG A 210 11.40 6.33 -15.24
N PRO A 211 10.37 6.77 -15.99
CA PRO A 211 8.97 6.59 -15.60
C PRO A 211 8.63 5.15 -15.22
N ALA A 212 7.61 4.98 -14.40
CA ALA A 212 7.08 3.66 -14.07
C ALA A 212 6.58 2.97 -15.34
N VAL A 213 6.87 1.67 -15.46
CA VAL A 213 6.35 0.82 -16.52
C VAL A 213 5.51 -0.25 -15.83
N HIS A 214 4.22 -0.24 -16.10
CA HIS A 214 3.32 -1.26 -15.59
C HIS A 214 3.59 -2.59 -16.33
N PRO A 215 3.55 -3.75 -15.65
CA PRO A 215 3.55 -5.03 -16.34
C PRO A 215 2.40 -5.08 -17.36
N VAL A 216 2.57 -5.89 -18.42
CA VAL A 216 1.51 -6.03 -19.43
C VAL A 216 0.25 -6.46 -18.68
N PRO A 217 -0.89 -5.76 -18.85
CA PRO A 217 -2.14 -6.21 -18.29
C PRO A 217 -2.39 -7.62 -18.80
N LYS A 218 -2.30 -8.62 -17.92
CA LYS A 218 -3.16 -9.78 -18.11
C LYS A 218 -4.55 -9.19 -18.04
N GLU A 219 -5.37 -9.41 -19.07
CA GLU A 219 -6.80 -9.06 -19.06
C GLU A 219 -7.33 -9.38 -17.66
N PRO A 220 -7.61 -8.35 -16.84
CA PRO A 220 -7.84 -8.58 -15.43
C PRO A 220 -9.11 -9.42 -15.32
N THR A 221 -8.99 -10.58 -14.68
CA THR A 221 -10.12 -11.46 -14.47
C THR A 221 -11.01 -10.84 -13.39
N ASP A 222 -12.32 -11.02 -13.52
CA ASP A 222 -13.29 -10.65 -12.48
C ASP A 222 -13.28 -11.61 -11.28
N ALA A 223 -12.53 -12.72 -11.38
CA ALA A 223 -12.38 -13.75 -10.37
C ALA A 223 -11.09 -13.62 -9.54
N LEU A 224 -11.16 -14.06 -8.29
CA LEU A 224 -9.99 -14.27 -7.42
C LEU A 224 -9.12 -15.41 -7.95
N LYS A 225 -7.80 -15.26 -7.79
CA LYS A 225 -6.83 -16.33 -8.05
C LYS A 225 -6.40 -17.00 -6.75
N ASN A 226 -6.21 -18.31 -6.83
CA ASN A 226 -5.93 -19.16 -5.67
C ASN A 226 -6.88 -18.89 -4.46
N PRO A 227 -8.21 -18.83 -4.67
CA PRO A 227 -9.15 -18.51 -3.60
C PRO A 227 -9.15 -19.52 -2.44
N SER A 228 -8.80 -20.77 -2.72
CA SER A 228 -8.68 -21.86 -1.74
C SER A 228 -7.30 -21.94 -1.09
N LEU A 229 -6.37 -21.02 -1.39
CA LEU A 229 -5.06 -20.88 -0.73
C LEU A 229 -4.12 -22.10 -0.84
N GLU A 230 -4.34 -22.96 -1.84
CA GLU A 230 -3.63 -24.22 -2.01
C GLU A 230 -2.25 -24.04 -2.67
N ASP A 231 -2.17 -23.11 -3.63
CA ASP A 231 -0.98 -22.89 -4.45
C ASP A 231 0.02 -21.97 -3.74
N ASP A 232 1.29 -22.33 -3.80
CA ASP A 232 2.46 -21.61 -3.26
C ASP A 232 3.66 -22.10 -4.08
N ALA A 233 3.64 -21.80 -5.37
CA ALA A 233 4.60 -22.33 -6.34
C ALA A 233 6.01 -21.77 -6.11
N ASN A 234 6.10 -20.58 -5.50
CA ASN A 234 7.37 -19.93 -5.18
C ASN A 234 7.97 -20.42 -3.83
N GLY A 235 7.21 -21.17 -3.03
CA GLY A 235 7.64 -21.77 -1.77
C GLY A 235 7.98 -20.74 -0.69
N ASP A 236 7.38 -19.55 -0.73
CA ASP A 236 7.64 -18.49 0.25
C ASP A 236 6.74 -18.58 1.49
N GLY A 237 5.77 -19.50 1.48
CA GLY A 237 4.86 -19.75 2.60
C GLY A 237 3.68 -18.78 2.66
N VAL A 238 3.48 -17.96 1.62
CA VAL A 238 2.28 -17.16 1.39
C VAL A 238 1.59 -17.71 0.13
N PRO A 239 0.26 -17.91 0.13
CA PRO A 239 -0.43 -18.43 -1.04
C PRO A 239 -0.22 -17.53 -2.26
N ASP A 240 0.00 -18.13 -3.44
CA ASP A 240 0.19 -17.40 -4.69
C ASP A 240 -0.99 -16.45 -4.93
N CYS A 241 -0.70 -15.22 -5.36
CA CYS A 241 -1.68 -14.12 -5.50
C CYS A 241 -2.26 -13.53 -4.21
N TRP A 242 -1.69 -13.87 -3.06
CA TRP A 242 -2.01 -13.25 -1.77
C TRP A 242 -0.78 -12.53 -1.20
N GLN A 243 -1.04 -11.62 -0.26
CA GLN A 243 -0.01 -10.91 0.47
C GLN A 243 -0.44 -10.76 1.94
N LEU A 244 0.56 -10.72 2.82
CA LEU A 244 0.35 -10.29 4.19
C LEU A 244 0.24 -8.76 4.23
N GLY A 245 -0.57 -8.23 5.14
CA GLY A 245 -0.51 -6.79 5.42
C GLY A 245 0.82 -6.39 6.05
N PRO A 246 1.14 -5.09 6.08
CA PRO A 246 2.37 -4.60 6.67
C PRO A 246 2.41 -5.00 8.16
N ALA A 247 3.30 -5.93 8.49
CA ALA A 247 3.57 -6.28 9.87
C ALA A 247 4.43 -5.19 10.50
N GLU A 248 3.85 -4.35 11.36
CA GLU A 248 4.59 -3.27 12.04
C GLU A 248 5.65 -3.83 13.02
N THR A 249 5.47 -5.06 13.52
CA THR A 249 6.36 -5.71 14.50
C THR A 249 6.32 -7.25 14.40
N GLY A 250 7.41 -7.93 14.80
CA GLY A 250 7.61 -9.39 14.69
C GLY A 250 6.78 -10.28 15.62
N ALA A 251 5.62 -9.81 16.10
CA ALA A 251 4.69 -10.54 16.96
C ALA A 251 3.43 -11.04 16.21
N VAL A 252 3.48 -11.02 14.88
CA VAL A 252 2.49 -11.64 13.98
C VAL A 252 3.07 -12.95 13.46
N ARG A 253 2.30 -14.03 13.58
CA ARG A 253 2.59 -15.33 12.94
C ARG A 253 1.58 -15.54 11.81
N ALA A 254 2.11 -15.89 10.64
CA ALA A 254 1.34 -16.15 9.43
C ALA A 254 1.96 -17.37 8.74
N GLU A 255 1.17 -18.41 8.51
CA GLU A 255 1.66 -19.68 7.95
C GLU A 255 0.54 -20.51 7.34
N ARG A 256 0.90 -21.41 6.43
CA ARG A 256 0.00 -22.44 5.90
C ARG A 256 -0.36 -23.45 6.98
N SER A 257 -1.61 -23.92 6.98
CA SER A 257 -2.15 -24.87 7.94
C SER A 257 -2.79 -26.05 7.24
N ALA A 258 -2.51 -27.28 7.70
CA ALA A 258 -3.16 -28.49 7.19
C ALA A 258 -4.59 -28.68 7.74
N GLU A 259 -5.04 -27.80 8.64
CA GLU A 259 -6.42 -27.78 9.13
C GLU A 259 -7.24 -26.88 8.20
N ALA A 260 -7.76 -27.45 7.12
CA ALA A 260 -8.46 -26.74 6.05
C ALA A 260 -9.98 -26.96 6.08
N HIS A 261 -10.74 -26.04 5.49
CA HIS A 261 -12.18 -26.19 5.29
C HIS A 261 -12.43 -27.13 4.11
N THR A 262 -11.76 -26.85 2.99
CA THR A 262 -11.66 -27.78 1.86
C THR A 262 -10.19 -27.93 1.43
N GLY A 263 -9.91 -28.86 0.52
CA GLY A 263 -8.54 -29.05 0.04
C GLY A 263 -7.56 -29.54 1.12
N THR A 264 -6.31 -29.07 1.02
CA THR A 264 -5.18 -29.48 1.87
C THR A 264 -4.73 -28.34 2.79
N TRP A 265 -4.89 -27.08 2.37
CA TRP A 265 -4.27 -25.94 3.02
C TRP A 265 -5.27 -24.82 3.29
N SER A 266 -5.37 -24.41 4.55
CA SER A 266 -5.87 -23.10 4.91
C SER A 266 -4.71 -22.19 5.30
N TYR A 267 -5.01 -20.94 5.65
CA TYR A 267 -4.01 -20.00 6.12
C TYR A 267 -4.26 -19.56 7.56
N ARG A 268 -3.24 -19.69 8.40
CA ARG A 268 -3.25 -19.28 9.81
C ARG A 268 -2.74 -17.86 9.95
N LEU A 269 -3.54 -17.02 10.59
CA LEU A 269 -3.15 -15.70 11.07
C LEU A 269 -3.17 -15.72 12.59
N GLU A 270 -2.13 -15.21 13.22
CA GLU A 270 -2.03 -15.14 14.68
C GLU A 270 -1.34 -13.85 15.12
N ARG A 271 -1.98 -13.16 16.05
CA ARG A 271 -1.49 -11.94 16.68
C ARG A 271 -1.24 -12.25 18.15
N ALA A 272 0.03 -12.29 18.55
CA ALA A 272 0.42 -12.77 19.87
C ALA A 272 0.10 -11.78 21.01
N ASP A 273 0.18 -10.47 20.73
CA ASP A 273 -0.15 -9.42 21.69
C ASP A 273 -0.64 -8.13 20.99
N ALA A 274 -1.14 -7.17 21.76
CA ALA A 274 -1.74 -5.94 21.23
C ALA A 274 -0.72 -4.95 20.65
N SER A 275 0.58 -5.09 20.96
CA SER A 275 1.67 -4.31 20.37
C SER A 275 2.15 -4.88 19.02
N ALA A 276 1.73 -6.11 18.71
CA ALA A 276 1.87 -6.67 17.37
C ALA A 276 1.09 -5.83 16.35
N GLY A 277 1.66 -5.67 15.15
CA GLY A 277 0.94 -5.19 13.98
C GLY A 277 -0.32 -6.04 13.68
N VAL A 278 -1.19 -5.53 12.81
CA VAL A 278 -2.42 -6.23 12.45
C VAL A 278 -2.09 -7.45 11.57
N ALA A 279 -2.41 -8.65 12.06
CA ALA A 279 -2.29 -9.87 11.28
C ALA A 279 -3.40 -9.91 10.21
N SER A 280 -3.00 -9.88 8.94
CA SER A 280 -3.92 -9.81 7.80
C SER A 280 -3.41 -10.58 6.60
N LEU A 281 -4.34 -11.12 5.82
CA LEU A 281 -4.12 -11.77 4.53
C LEU A 281 -5.09 -11.17 3.52
N GLN A 282 -4.58 -10.75 2.37
CA GLN A 282 -5.36 -10.07 1.34
C GLN A 282 -4.83 -10.39 -0.05
N VAL A 283 -5.66 -10.23 -1.07
CA VAL A 283 -5.24 -10.38 -2.47
C VAL A 283 -4.07 -9.44 -2.76
N LEU A 284 -3.06 -9.97 -3.46
CA LEU A 284 -1.87 -9.23 -3.88
C LEU A 284 -2.28 -7.98 -4.66
N ARG A 285 -1.82 -6.82 -4.19
CA ARG A 285 -2.14 -5.52 -4.76
C ARG A 285 -1.23 -5.24 -5.96
N ASP A 286 -1.58 -5.80 -7.11
CA ASP A 286 -0.82 -5.70 -8.36
C ASP A 286 -1.65 -5.07 -9.51
N ASP A 287 -1.10 -5.03 -10.71
CA ASP A 287 -1.77 -4.41 -11.88
C ASP A 287 -2.70 -5.36 -12.65
N GLY A 288 -3.29 -6.35 -11.97
CA GLY A 288 -4.30 -7.23 -12.56
C GLY A 288 -3.85 -8.66 -12.81
N THR A 289 -2.65 -9.06 -12.34
CA THR A 289 -2.29 -10.48 -12.39
C THR A 289 -2.94 -11.25 -11.25
N CYS A 290 -3.18 -10.63 -10.10
CA CYS A 290 -3.79 -11.26 -8.93
C CYS A 290 -4.99 -10.46 -8.43
N ALA A 291 -4.89 -9.12 -8.43
CA ALA A 291 -6.02 -8.25 -8.15
C ALA A 291 -7.09 -8.38 -9.24
N PRO A 292 -8.33 -8.76 -8.91
CA PRO A 292 -9.41 -8.78 -9.89
C PRO A 292 -9.73 -7.38 -10.41
N ALA A 293 -10.15 -7.32 -11.67
CA ALA A 293 -10.79 -6.13 -12.21
C ALA A 293 -12.16 -5.94 -11.58
N VAL A 294 -12.51 -4.68 -11.36
CA VAL A 294 -13.85 -4.29 -10.97
C VAL A 294 -14.30 -3.11 -11.82
N MET A 295 -15.56 -3.17 -12.27
CA MET A 295 -16.17 -2.05 -12.98
C MET A 295 -16.86 -1.14 -11.96
N PRO A 296 -16.60 0.19 -12.00
CA PRO A 296 -17.35 1.15 -11.20
C PRO A 296 -18.87 0.96 -11.39
N GLY A 297 -19.61 0.88 -10.29
CA GLY A 297 -21.06 0.70 -10.29
C GLY A 297 -21.55 -0.76 -10.32
N GLN A 298 -20.66 -1.75 -10.45
CA GLN A 298 -21.02 -3.15 -10.20
C GLN A 298 -20.78 -3.52 -8.74
N GLY A 299 -21.84 -3.93 -8.04
CA GLY A 299 -21.73 -4.47 -6.68
C GLY A 299 -21.01 -5.81 -6.67
N LYS A 300 -20.13 -6.01 -5.69
CA LYS A 300 -19.42 -7.28 -5.48
C LYS A 300 -19.70 -7.78 -4.07
N ARG A 301 -19.86 -9.10 -3.96
CA ARG A 301 -19.96 -9.84 -2.71
C ARG A 301 -18.67 -10.61 -2.47
N VAL A 302 -18.06 -10.38 -1.32
CA VAL A 302 -16.92 -11.15 -0.84
C VAL A 302 -17.45 -12.23 0.11
N SER A 303 -16.91 -13.44 0.04
CA SER A 303 -17.08 -14.43 1.10
C SER A 303 -15.76 -15.10 1.47
N VAL A 304 -15.71 -15.67 2.67
CA VAL A 304 -14.58 -16.44 3.19
C VAL A 304 -15.07 -17.42 4.26
N TRP A 305 -14.48 -18.60 4.32
CA TRP A 305 -14.67 -19.52 5.43
C TRP A 305 -13.61 -19.28 6.50
N TYR A 306 -14.04 -19.24 7.77
CA TYR A 306 -13.11 -19.01 8.87
C TYR A 306 -13.40 -19.85 10.11
N ARG A 307 -12.34 -20.07 10.90
CA ARG A 307 -12.37 -20.49 12.31
C ARG A 307 -11.48 -19.56 13.11
N SER A 308 -11.91 -19.12 14.28
CA SER A 308 -11.10 -18.22 15.10
C SER A 308 -11.48 -18.26 16.56
N ASN A 309 -10.53 -17.90 17.43
CA ASN A 309 -10.79 -17.64 18.85
C ASN A 309 -10.89 -16.14 19.17
N THR A 310 -10.76 -15.29 18.16
CA THR A 310 -10.78 -13.84 18.25
C THR A 310 -11.62 -13.25 17.13
N ALA A 311 -12.13 -12.04 17.33
CA ALA A 311 -12.87 -11.35 16.29
C ALA A 311 -11.92 -10.96 15.14
N LEU A 312 -12.45 -10.99 13.93
CA LEU A 312 -11.77 -10.54 12.71
C LEU A 312 -12.72 -9.63 11.93
N TYR A 313 -12.22 -8.96 10.92
CA TYR A 313 -13.03 -8.18 10.00
C TYR A 313 -12.55 -8.41 8.56
N LEU A 314 -13.47 -8.19 7.63
CA LEU A 314 -13.14 -8.15 6.21
C LEU A 314 -12.61 -6.77 5.86
N GLU A 315 -11.67 -6.68 4.93
CA GLU A 315 -11.10 -5.43 4.47
C GLU A 315 -11.00 -5.39 2.95
N ALA A 316 -11.09 -4.18 2.39
CA ALA A 316 -10.92 -3.95 0.96
C ALA A 316 -10.01 -2.74 0.69
N ALA A 317 -9.21 -2.86 -0.36
CA ALA A 317 -8.43 -1.78 -0.95
C ALA A 317 -8.72 -1.69 -2.46
N VAL A 318 -8.61 -0.48 -3.01
CA VAL A 318 -8.84 -0.22 -4.43
C VAL A 318 -7.65 0.48 -5.05
N LYS A 319 -7.42 0.19 -6.33
CA LYS A 319 -6.43 0.90 -7.14
C LYS A 319 -7.11 2.02 -7.91
N GLY A 320 -6.71 3.27 -7.64
CA GLY A 320 -7.24 4.44 -8.32
C GLY A 320 -6.68 4.63 -9.73
N ALA A 321 -7.26 5.56 -10.48
CA ALA A 321 -6.77 5.95 -11.82
C ALA A 321 -5.36 6.57 -11.81
N ASP A 322 -4.90 7.03 -10.64
CA ASP A 322 -3.53 7.48 -10.39
C ASP A 322 -2.52 6.32 -10.30
N GLY A 323 -2.98 5.07 -10.40
CA GLY A 323 -2.16 3.88 -10.29
C GLY A 323 -1.87 3.47 -8.85
N MET A 324 -2.37 4.20 -7.84
CA MET A 324 -2.05 3.98 -6.44
C MET A 324 -3.11 3.14 -5.73
N TRP A 325 -2.66 2.24 -4.85
CA TRP A 325 -3.51 1.47 -3.95
C TRP A 325 -3.86 2.26 -2.70
N LYS A 326 -5.16 2.30 -2.38
CA LYS A 326 -5.69 2.96 -1.19
C LYS A 326 -6.61 1.99 -0.44
N ALA A 327 -6.48 1.94 0.89
CA ALA A 327 -7.48 1.29 1.72
C ALA A 327 -8.83 1.96 1.46
N TRP A 328 -9.87 1.16 1.26
CA TRP A 328 -11.16 1.66 0.83
C TRP A 328 -12.18 1.55 1.96
N GLU A 329 -12.48 0.33 2.40
CA GLU A 329 -13.55 0.07 3.34
C GLU A 329 -13.17 -1.04 4.32
N ARG A 330 -13.69 -0.90 5.54
CA ARG A 330 -13.65 -1.93 6.56
C ARG A 330 -15.02 -2.60 6.61
N GLY A 331 -15.04 -3.89 6.32
CA GLY A 331 -16.24 -4.72 6.37
C GLY A 331 -16.73 -5.03 7.79
N PRO A 332 -17.76 -5.88 7.90
CA PRO A 332 -18.36 -6.21 9.18
C PRO A 332 -17.37 -6.87 10.14
N SER A 333 -17.57 -6.64 11.44
CA SER A 333 -16.92 -7.43 12.48
C SER A 333 -17.50 -8.84 12.50
N LEU A 334 -16.63 -9.83 12.39
CA LEU A 334 -16.96 -11.25 12.44
C LEU A 334 -16.62 -11.78 13.85
N PRO A 335 -17.58 -12.39 14.56
CA PRO A 335 -17.33 -12.94 15.89
C PRO A 335 -16.42 -14.17 15.82
N ALA A 336 -15.76 -14.50 16.93
CA ALA A 336 -15.01 -15.75 17.05
C ALA A 336 -15.90 -16.97 16.75
N ALA A 337 -15.34 -17.96 16.06
CA ALA A 337 -16.06 -19.16 15.64
C ALA A 337 -15.20 -20.42 15.80
N GLU A 338 -15.63 -21.35 16.66
CA GLU A 338 -14.92 -22.61 16.90
C GLU A 338 -15.06 -23.61 15.74
N ALA A 339 -16.15 -23.52 14.97
CA ALA A 339 -16.42 -24.32 13.78
C ALA A 339 -16.29 -23.47 12.51
N TRP A 340 -15.99 -24.10 11.38
CA TRP A 340 -15.91 -23.42 10.09
C TRP A 340 -17.23 -22.71 9.80
N THR A 341 -17.12 -21.39 9.61
CA THR A 341 -18.25 -20.49 9.41
C THR A 341 -17.99 -19.64 8.19
N GLU A 342 -18.97 -19.52 7.30
CA GLU A 342 -18.88 -18.61 6.16
C GLU A 342 -19.24 -17.19 6.60
N ALA A 343 -18.36 -16.24 6.30
CA ALA A 343 -18.65 -14.82 6.37
C ALA A 343 -18.90 -14.27 4.97
N THR A 344 -19.83 -13.33 4.87
CA THR A 344 -20.13 -12.62 3.61
C THR A 344 -20.14 -11.12 3.85
N TRP A 345 -19.69 -10.37 2.85
CA TRP A 345 -19.72 -8.92 2.84
C TRP A 345 -20.06 -8.40 1.46
N GLU A 346 -21.17 -7.68 1.37
CA GLU A 346 -21.52 -6.88 0.20
C GLU A 346 -20.69 -5.60 0.22
N LEU A 347 -19.75 -5.47 -0.71
CA LEU A 347 -18.97 -4.26 -0.86
C LEU A 347 -19.93 -3.10 -1.19
N PRO A 348 -19.80 -1.93 -0.53
CA PRO A 348 -20.64 -0.80 -0.84
C PRO A 348 -20.47 -0.44 -2.33
N MET A 349 -21.55 -0.49 -3.10
CA MET A 349 -21.50 -0.49 -4.57
C MET A 349 -20.84 0.77 -5.21
N GLY A 350 -20.46 1.79 -4.43
CA GLY A 350 -19.75 2.98 -4.87
C GLY A 350 -18.22 2.77 -4.96
N LEU A 351 -17.75 1.81 -5.75
CA LEU A 351 -16.34 1.80 -6.16
C LEU A 351 -16.01 3.16 -6.77
N PRO A 352 -14.97 3.89 -6.31
CA PRO A 352 -14.65 5.21 -6.83
C PRO A 352 -14.53 5.23 -8.36
N ALA A 353 -14.95 6.32 -9.00
CA ALA A 353 -14.79 6.47 -10.44
C ALA A 353 -13.31 6.31 -10.84
N GLY A 354 -13.04 5.46 -11.83
CA GLY A 354 -11.68 5.18 -12.30
C GLY A 354 -10.91 4.15 -11.46
N VAL A 355 -11.58 3.35 -10.62
CA VAL A 355 -10.95 2.16 -10.01
C VAL A 355 -10.59 1.14 -11.09
N GLN A 356 -9.37 0.61 -10.97
CA GLN A 356 -8.78 -0.34 -11.93
C GLN A 356 -8.46 -1.71 -11.31
N GLY A 357 -8.63 -1.86 -9.99
CA GLY A 357 -8.33 -3.11 -9.29
C GLY A 357 -8.91 -3.12 -7.88
N LEU A 358 -9.24 -4.32 -7.41
CA LEU A 358 -9.75 -4.59 -6.07
C LEU A 358 -8.82 -5.57 -5.35
N SER A 359 -8.56 -5.33 -4.07
CA SER A 359 -7.92 -6.27 -3.16
C SER A 359 -8.86 -6.47 -1.98
N VAL A 360 -9.16 -7.72 -1.66
CA VAL A 360 -10.03 -8.10 -0.53
C VAL A 360 -9.28 -9.05 0.38
N GLY A 361 -9.61 -9.03 1.67
CA GLY A 361 -8.90 -9.82 2.65
C GLY A 361 -9.58 -9.85 4.00
N VAL A 362 -8.85 -10.42 4.96
CA VAL A 362 -9.24 -10.53 6.37
C VAL A 362 -8.14 -9.97 7.24
N ALA A 363 -8.53 -9.42 8.39
CA ALA A 363 -7.61 -8.95 9.41
C ALA A 363 -8.14 -9.27 10.82
N LEU A 364 -7.24 -9.62 11.74
CA LEU A 364 -7.61 -9.84 13.14
C LEU A 364 -7.91 -8.51 13.84
N ASP A 365 -9.03 -8.45 14.55
CA ASP A 365 -9.43 -7.27 15.33
C ASP A 365 -8.72 -7.24 16.70
N GLY A 366 -8.43 -8.42 17.25
CA GLY A 366 -7.80 -8.58 18.56
C GLY A 366 -6.61 -9.53 18.58
N VAL A 367 -6.10 -9.77 19.79
CA VAL A 367 -5.11 -10.82 20.07
C VAL A 367 -5.77 -12.19 19.94
N GLY A 368 -5.08 -13.13 19.33
CA GLY A 368 -5.60 -14.48 19.07
C GLY A 368 -5.21 -14.99 17.68
N TRP A 369 -5.95 -15.99 17.20
CA TRP A 369 -5.70 -16.62 15.91
C TRP A 369 -6.98 -16.80 15.10
N ALA A 370 -6.82 -16.86 13.78
CA ALA A 370 -7.81 -17.33 12.84
C ALA A 370 -7.17 -18.28 11.81
N LEU A 371 -7.94 -19.26 11.36
CA LEU A 371 -7.75 -20.01 10.13
C LEU A 371 -8.75 -19.46 9.12
N VAL A 372 -8.30 -19.15 7.91
CA VAL A 372 -9.14 -18.69 6.81
C VAL A 372 -8.90 -19.52 5.56
N ASP A 373 -9.95 -19.72 4.79
CA ASP A 373 -9.97 -20.60 3.64
C ASP A 373 -11.13 -20.23 2.68
N ASP A 374 -11.08 -20.76 1.46
CA ASP A 374 -12.17 -20.70 0.49
C ASP A 374 -12.78 -19.30 0.29
N PHE A 375 -11.93 -18.34 -0.09
CA PHE A 375 -12.39 -17.00 -0.45
C PHE A 375 -13.23 -17.03 -1.73
N ALA A 376 -14.21 -16.15 -1.83
CA ALA A 376 -14.95 -15.95 -3.08
C ALA A 376 -15.18 -14.47 -3.36
N LEU A 377 -15.22 -14.14 -4.64
CA LEU A 377 -15.72 -12.87 -5.14
C LEU A 377 -16.80 -13.18 -6.17
N ALA A 378 -18.00 -12.70 -5.91
CA ALA A 378 -19.16 -12.84 -6.79
C ALA A 378 -19.81 -11.48 -7.03
N ASP A 379 -20.71 -11.40 -8.00
CA ASP A 379 -21.59 -10.25 -8.12
C ASP A 379 -22.57 -10.22 -6.94
N ALA A 380 -22.86 -9.02 -6.44
CA ALA A 380 -23.85 -8.80 -5.40
C ALA A 380 -25.27 -9.13 -5.91
N VAL A 381 -26.12 -9.74 -5.08
CA VAL A 381 -27.49 -10.10 -5.45
C VAL A 381 -28.49 -9.11 -4.81
N ALA A 382 -28.91 -8.10 -5.60
CA ALA A 382 -30.03 -7.12 -5.47
C ALA A 382 -29.78 -5.70 -4.87
N PRO A 383 -30.54 -4.66 -5.33
CA PRO A 383 -30.84 -4.31 -6.72
C PRO A 383 -29.65 -3.59 -7.37
N SER A 384 -29.58 -3.63 -8.71
CA SER A 384 -28.48 -3.04 -9.51
C SER A 384 -28.37 -1.52 -9.42
N ALA A 385 -29.25 -0.86 -8.67
CA ALA A 385 -29.28 0.59 -8.53
C ALA A 385 -29.54 1.03 -7.08
N ARG A 386 -28.93 2.15 -6.68
CA ARG A 386 -29.11 2.79 -5.36
C ARG A 386 -29.46 4.26 -5.56
N LEU A 387 -30.24 4.80 -4.65
CA LEU A 387 -30.62 6.20 -4.57
C LEU A 387 -30.30 6.69 -3.16
N VAL A 388 -29.66 7.85 -3.03
CA VAL A 388 -29.32 8.45 -1.74
C VAL A 388 -29.73 9.91 -1.74
N LEU A 389 -30.62 10.30 -0.84
CA LEU A 389 -31.01 11.68 -0.62
C LEU A 389 -29.90 12.37 0.18
N GLU A 390 -29.27 13.39 -0.38
CA GLU A 390 -28.15 14.13 0.24
C GLU A 390 -28.61 15.42 0.93
N ALA A 391 -29.70 16.02 0.44
CA ALA A 391 -30.35 17.17 1.06
C ALA A 391 -31.82 17.25 0.62
N PRO A 392 -32.77 17.56 1.52
CA PRO A 392 -32.59 17.74 2.97
C PRO A 392 -32.43 16.40 3.73
N LYS A 393 -31.55 16.38 4.73
CA LYS A 393 -31.29 15.18 5.56
C LYS A 393 -31.98 15.23 6.92
N GLY A 394 -32.40 16.39 7.39
CA GLY A 394 -33.08 16.57 8.67
C GLY A 394 -32.38 17.60 9.55
N GLY A 395 -33.16 18.23 10.43
CA GLY A 395 -32.71 19.31 11.31
C GLY A 395 -32.69 20.71 10.67
N GLU A 396 -32.84 20.81 9.35
CA GLU A 396 -32.94 22.10 8.67
C GLU A 396 -34.25 22.83 9.01
N THR A 397 -34.28 24.13 8.75
CA THR A 397 -35.49 24.95 8.87
C THR A 397 -35.68 25.73 7.58
N PHE A 398 -36.83 25.51 6.94
CA PHE A 398 -37.23 26.16 5.71
C PHE A 398 -38.41 27.09 5.95
N VAL A 399 -38.48 28.16 5.18
CA VAL A 399 -39.60 29.11 5.22
C VAL A 399 -40.56 28.82 4.07
N VAL A 400 -41.86 28.97 4.31
CA VAL A 400 -42.89 28.83 3.26
C VAL A 400 -42.53 29.66 2.03
N GLY A 401 -42.61 29.04 0.86
CA GLY A 401 -42.30 29.65 -0.43
C GLY A 401 -40.81 29.72 -0.78
N GLN A 402 -39.91 29.31 0.12
CA GLN A 402 -38.48 29.15 -0.17
C GLN A 402 -38.27 28.09 -1.25
N GLU A 403 -37.33 28.35 -2.16
CA GLU A 403 -36.81 27.35 -3.09
C GLU A 403 -35.65 26.61 -2.42
N VAL A 404 -35.78 25.29 -2.30
CA VAL A 404 -34.82 24.38 -1.67
C VAL A 404 -34.32 23.43 -2.74
N ASP A 405 -33.00 23.34 -2.87
CA ASP A 405 -32.37 22.39 -3.79
C ASP A 405 -32.32 21.00 -3.14
N VAL A 406 -33.19 20.10 -3.61
CA VAL A 406 -33.22 18.69 -3.19
C VAL A 406 -32.14 17.98 -3.97
N LYS A 407 -31.12 17.45 -3.29
CA LYS A 407 -29.95 16.81 -3.91
C LYS A 407 -29.93 15.33 -3.62
N TRP A 408 -29.54 14.55 -4.60
CA TRP A 408 -29.34 13.12 -4.44
C TRP A 408 -28.22 12.62 -5.33
N SER A 409 -27.67 11.48 -4.95
CA SER A 409 -26.81 10.69 -5.79
C SER A 409 -27.48 9.36 -6.13
N THR A 410 -27.18 8.85 -7.32
CA THR A 410 -27.61 7.53 -7.76
C THR A 410 -26.43 6.68 -8.14
N LEU A 411 -26.63 5.38 -8.00
CA LEU A 411 -25.75 4.36 -8.51
C LEU A 411 -26.57 3.40 -9.37
N GLY A 412 -25.97 2.88 -10.44
CA GLY A 412 -26.69 2.03 -11.41
C GLY A 412 -27.67 2.81 -12.28
N GLU A 413 -28.49 2.09 -13.04
CA GLU A 413 -29.47 2.70 -13.95
C GLU A 413 -30.73 3.12 -13.18
N VAL A 414 -30.79 4.40 -12.80
CA VAL A 414 -31.99 5.06 -12.27
C VAL A 414 -32.44 6.12 -13.28
N GLY A 415 -33.51 5.84 -14.03
CA GLY A 415 -33.98 6.74 -15.09
C GLY A 415 -34.72 7.96 -14.55
N THR A 416 -35.84 7.71 -13.88
CA THR A 416 -36.73 8.77 -13.38
C THR A 416 -37.13 8.53 -11.92
N LEU A 417 -37.42 9.62 -11.21
CA LEU A 417 -37.70 9.64 -9.78
C LEU A 417 -39.05 10.28 -9.45
N ASP A 418 -39.68 9.77 -8.41
CA ASP A 418 -40.81 10.40 -7.72
C ASP A 418 -40.33 11.06 -6.42
N LEU A 419 -40.71 12.31 -6.22
CA LEU A 419 -40.44 13.09 -5.01
C LEU A 419 -41.73 13.27 -4.22
N ALA A 420 -41.66 13.08 -2.91
CA ALA A 420 -42.78 13.36 -2.01
C ALA A 420 -42.29 13.92 -0.68
N TYR A 421 -43.14 14.69 -0.02
CA TYR A 421 -42.90 15.18 1.33
C TYR A 421 -44.02 14.74 2.28
N SER A 422 -43.71 14.67 3.55
CA SER A 422 -44.66 14.46 4.65
C SER A 422 -44.53 15.64 5.61
N THR A 423 -45.62 15.97 6.31
CA THR A 423 -45.65 16.97 7.40
C THR A 423 -46.04 16.36 8.74
N ASP A 424 -46.11 15.03 8.81
CA ASP A 424 -46.66 14.24 9.92
C ASP A 424 -45.82 12.98 10.19
N ALA A 425 -44.49 13.16 10.24
CA ALA A 425 -43.53 12.11 10.57
C ALA A 425 -43.67 10.84 9.69
N SER A 426 -43.83 11.04 8.38
CA SER A 426 -43.96 9.99 7.37
C SER A 426 -45.27 9.20 7.38
N ALA A 427 -46.30 9.63 8.13
CA ALA A 427 -47.60 8.95 8.16
C ALA A 427 -48.38 9.14 6.84
N HIS A 428 -48.34 10.34 6.25
CA HIS A 428 -48.92 10.63 4.94
C HIS A 428 -47.92 11.34 4.03
N TRP A 429 -47.92 10.96 2.75
CA TRP A 429 -47.00 11.49 1.75
C TRP A 429 -47.76 12.25 0.66
N VAL A 430 -47.35 13.50 0.44
CA VAL A 430 -47.85 14.38 -0.62
C VAL A 430 -46.83 14.43 -1.74
N SER A 431 -47.26 14.17 -2.97
CA SER A 431 -46.37 14.20 -4.14
C SER A 431 -45.89 15.64 -4.41
N VAL A 432 -44.58 15.79 -4.58
CA VAL A 432 -43.91 17.02 -5.04
C VAL A 432 -43.82 17.03 -6.56
N ALA A 433 -43.31 15.94 -7.12
CA ALA A 433 -43.13 15.75 -8.55
C ALA A 433 -43.06 14.24 -8.84
N THR A 434 -43.43 13.86 -10.06
CA THR A 434 -43.33 12.47 -10.52
C THR A 434 -42.58 12.39 -11.84
N ALA A 435 -41.95 11.23 -12.08
CA ALA A 435 -41.17 10.96 -13.29
C ALA A 435 -40.11 12.05 -13.62
N VAL A 436 -39.47 12.60 -12.59
CA VAL A 436 -38.40 13.58 -12.73
C VAL A 436 -37.16 12.89 -13.29
N ASN A 437 -36.58 13.42 -14.37
CA ASN A 437 -35.31 12.90 -14.89
C ASN A 437 -34.24 12.92 -13.81
N ASN A 438 -33.49 11.84 -13.68
CA ASN A 438 -32.42 11.75 -12.69
C ASN A 438 -31.23 12.65 -13.06
N THR A 439 -31.29 13.93 -12.65
CA THR A 439 -30.25 14.95 -12.84
C THR A 439 -29.44 15.23 -11.58
N GLY A 440 -29.58 14.40 -10.54
CA GLY A 440 -28.93 14.55 -9.23
C GLY A 440 -29.48 15.69 -8.36
N HIS A 441 -30.47 16.45 -8.84
CA HIS A 441 -31.08 17.54 -8.09
C HIS A 441 -32.46 17.93 -8.61
N PHE A 442 -33.26 18.55 -7.75
CA PHE A 442 -34.57 19.15 -8.05
C PHE A 442 -34.85 20.35 -7.15
N VAL A 443 -35.25 21.47 -7.73
CA VAL A 443 -35.65 22.65 -6.95
C VAL A 443 -37.08 22.46 -6.44
N TRP A 444 -37.22 22.23 -5.14
CA TRP A 444 -38.49 22.12 -4.43
C TRP A 444 -38.91 23.47 -3.85
N ARG A 445 -40.11 23.94 -4.22
CA ARG A 445 -40.72 25.10 -3.57
C ARG A 445 -41.49 24.66 -2.32
N VAL A 446 -41.06 25.14 -1.17
CA VAL A 446 -41.60 24.74 0.15
C VAL A 446 -43.08 25.16 0.25
N PRO A 447 -43.99 24.21 0.54
CA PRO A 447 -45.43 24.45 0.57
C PRO A 447 -45.84 25.26 1.81
N ASP A 448 -46.99 25.94 1.73
CA ASP A 448 -47.60 26.67 2.85
C ASP A 448 -48.30 25.73 3.84
N VAL A 449 -47.51 24.82 4.42
CA VAL A 449 -47.95 23.84 5.43
C VAL A 449 -46.89 23.76 6.52
N PRO A 450 -46.90 24.69 7.50
CA PRO A 450 -45.93 24.69 8.60
C PRO A 450 -45.96 23.37 9.38
N SER A 451 -44.78 22.83 9.69
CA SER A 451 -44.63 21.57 10.43
C SER A 451 -43.27 21.49 11.12
N HIS A 452 -43.22 20.77 12.25
CA HIS A 452 -41.97 20.41 12.95
C HIS A 452 -41.52 18.98 12.66
N GLU A 453 -42.31 18.23 11.90
CA GLU A 453 -42.15 16.79 11.64
C GLU A 453 -42.06 16.50 10.14
N ALA A 454 -41.56 17.46 9.36
CA ALA A 454 -41.54 17.33 7.91
C ALA A 454 -40.40 16.42 7.44
N MET A 455 -40.70 15.57 6.44
CA MET A 455 -39.77 14.59 5.86
C MET A 455 -39.84 14.67 4.34
N LEU A 456 -38.75 14.34 3.64
CA LEU A 456 -38.72 14.24 2.19
C LEU A 456 -38.27 12.83 1.79
N ARG A 457 -38.86 12.29 0.72
CA ARG A 457 -38.47 11.01 0.13
C ARG A 457 -38.31 11.12 -1.38
N ILE A 458 -37.43 10.29 -1.90
CA ILE A 458 -37.16 10.08 -3.32
C ILE A 458 -37.28 8.58 -3.61
N ALA A 459 -37.88 8.21 -4.73
CA ALA A 459 -38.01 6.80 -5.15
C ALA A 459 -37.89 6.66 -6.66
N SER A 460 -37.26 5.59 -7.13
CA SER A 460 -37.24 5.25 -8.56
C SER A 460 -38.64 4.90 -9.04
N THR A 461 -39.01 5.39 -10.23
CA THR A 461 -40.30 5.08 -10.86
C THR A 461 -40.35 3.67 -11.47
N THR A 462 -39.18 3.05 -11.69
CA THR A 462 -39.07 1.72 -12.31
C THR A 462 -38.84 0.61 -11.29
N ASP A 463 -38.25 0.93 -10.13
CA ASP A 463 -38.02 0.01 -9.03
C ASP A 463 -38.26 0.70 -7.68
N GLY A 464 -39.43 0.46 -7.09
CA GLY A 464 -39.81 1.06 -5.81
C GLY A 464 -38.96 0.62 -4.61
N ALA A 465 -38.13 -0.43 -4.74
CA ALA A 465 -37.15 -0.80 -3.72
C ALA A 465 -35.95 0.16 -3.70
N VAL A 466 -35.69 0.86 -4.81
CA VAL A 466 -34.66 1.90 -4.93
C VAL A 466 -35.25 3.23 -4.49
N SER A 467 -35.20 3.48 -3.19
CA SER A 467 -35.71 4.71 -2.56
C SER A 467 -34.83 5.16 -1.41
N ASP A 468 -34.92 6.43 -1.04
CA ASP A 468 -34.32 6.99 0.17
C ASP A 468 -35.19 8.10 0.75
N MET A 469 -34.97 8.44 2.02
CA MET A 469 -35.68 9.54 2.70
C MET A 469 -34.74 10.33 3.61
N SER A 470 -35.20 11.49 4.09
CA SER A 470 -34.47 12.27 5.10
C SER A 470 -34.20 11.40 6.34
N ASP A 471 -33.02 11.55 6.94
CA ASP A 471 -32.60 10.75 8.10
C ASP A 471 -33.30 11.21 9.39
N ALA A 472 -33.74 12.47 9.44
CA ALA A 472 -34.49 13.06 10.55
C ALA A 472 -35.48 14.13 10.05
N PRO A 473 -36.45 14.57 10.89
CA PRO A 473 -37.38 15.63 10.52
C PRO A 473 -36.71 17.00 10.35
N PHE A 474 -37.15 17.76 9.36
CA PHE A 474 -36.86 19.19 9.21
C PHE A 474 -38.11 20.04 9.53
N ARG A 475 -37.92 21.35 9.66
CA ARG A 475 -38.99 22.30 10.01
C ARG A 475 -39.43 23.13 8.82
N ILE A 476 -40.73 23.32 8.66
CA ILE A 476 -41.34 24.31 7.74
C ILE A 476 -41.98 25.39 8.60
N GLN A 477 -41.52 26.64 8.45
CA GLN A 477 -42.02 27.81 9.16
C GLN A 477 -42.83 28.71 8.24
N ALA A 478 -43.91 29.30 8.76
CA ALA A 478 -44.69 30.31 8.04
C ALA A 478 -43.79 31.46 7.57
N ALA A 479 -44.06 32.01 6.39
CA ALA A 479 -43.37 33.20 5.93
C ALA A 479 -43.67 34.36 6.89
N ASN A 480 -42.64 34.97 7.48
CA ASN A 480 -42.83 36.18 8.27
C ASN A 480 -43.45 37.24 7.36
N SER A 481 -44.72 37.56 7.61
CA SER A 481 -45.32 38.77 7.05
C SER A 481 -44.57 39.96 7.64
N PRO A 482 -44.15 40.97 6.84
CA PRO A 482 -43.77 42.25 7.42
C PRO A 482 -44.97 42.77 8.23
N PRO A 483 -44.75 43.44 9.38
CA PRO A 483 -45.86 43.96 10.16
C PRO A 483 -46.67 44.90 9.25
N GLY A 484 -47.93 44.52 9.02
CA GLY A 484 -48.88 45.33 8.28
C GLY A 484 -49.01 46.70 8.91
N THR A 485 -49.07 47.71 8.05
CA THR A 485 -49.43 49.07 8.38
C THR A 485 -50.82 49.11 9.01
N ASP A 486 -50.88 49.10 10.34
CA ASP A 486 -52.06 49.53 11.08
C ASP A 486 -51.57 50.13 12.41
N GLU A 487 -51.03 51.36 12.31
CA GLU A 487 -50.77 52.22 13.47
C GLU A 487 -51.87 53.30 13.52
N PRO A 488 -52.69 53.38 14.59
CA PRO A 488 -53.45 54.59 14.90
C PRO A 488 -52.53 55.62 15.59
N PRO A 489 -52.80 56.94 15.46
CA PRO A 489 -51.85 57.99 15.81
C PRO A 489 -51.62 58.11 17.33
N PRO A 490 -50.50 58.73 17.76
CA PRO A 490 -50.01 58.65 19.13
C PRO A 490 -50.75 59.62 20.06
N VAL A 491 -50.83 59.23 21.34
CA VAL A 491 -51.22 60.11 22.45
C VAL A 491 -49.95 60.50 23.23
N GLU A 492 -49.76 61.81 23.39
CA GLU A 492 -48.64 62.46 24.10
C GLU A 492 -48.73 62.35 25.64
N GLU A 493 -47.59 61.93 26.24
CA GLU A 493 -46.87 62.48 27.44
C GLU A 493 -47.45 62.41 28.89
N PRO A 494 -46.65 62.52 30.01
CA PRO A 494 -45.18 62.72 30.16
C PRO A 494 -44.53 61.87 31.34
N PRO A 495 -43.41 62.25 32.03
CA PRO A 495 -42.16 61.46 32.02
C PRO A 495 -41.67 60.99 33.41
N GLY A 496 -40.65 60.11 33.48
CA GLY A 496 -39.97 59.84 34.76
C GLY A 496 -38.83 58.81 34.81
N LYS A 497 -37.59 59.32 34.66
CA LYS A 497 -36.35 59.00 35.41
C LYS A 497 -35.48 57.75 35.04
N PRO A 498 -34.15 57.94 34.82
CA PRO A 498 -33.10 56.90 34.77
C PRO A 498 -32.13 57.00 35.99
N PRO A 499 -30.93 56.37 36.02
CA PRO A 499 -30.45 55.04 35.58
C PRO A 499 -29.75 54.29 36.76
N HIS A 500 -29.19 53.09 36.53
CA HIS A 500 -28.02 52.62 37.29
C HIS A 500 -27.07 51.77 36.41
N ASP A 501 -25.82 52.22 36.36
CA ASP A 501 -24.59 51.52 35.94
C ASP A 501 -24.11 50.51 37.00
N GLU A 502 -23.33 49.51 36.58
CA GLU A 502 -22.00 49.08 37.12
C GLU A 502 -21.66 47.67 36.58
N VAL A 503 -20.58 47.39 35.83
CA VAL A 503 -19.11 47.49 36.07
C VAL A 503 -18.49 46.15 36.54
N LEU A 504 -17.60 45.64 35.66
CA LEU A 504 -16.31 44.94 35.83
C LEU A 504 -16.18 43.62 36.63
N GLY A 505 -15.30 42.75 36.10
CA GLY A 505 -14.64 41.68 36.86
C GLY A 505 -13.77 40.75 36.00
N GLU A 506 -12.58 41.19 35.62
CA GLU A 506 -11.47 40.32 35.17
C GLU A 506 -10.91 39.48 36.32
N GLY A 507 -10.35 38.30 36.00
CA GLY A 507 -9.59 37.47 36.95
C GLY A 507 -8.69 36.43 36.26
N GLN A 508 -7.40 36.74 36.13
CA GLN A 508 -6.28 35.87 35.74
C GLN A 508 -5.84 34.90 36.86
N ALA A 509 -5.30 33.73 36.48
CA ALA A 509 -4.17 32.97 37.10
C ALA A 509 -3.96 31.67 36.28
N VAL A 510 -2.88 31.40 35.53
CA VAL A 510 -1.45 31.08 35.80
C VAL A 510 -1.18 29.70 36.47
N GLY A 511 -0.32 28.89 35.82
CA GLY A 511 0.44 27.72 36.33
C GLY A 511 0.89 26.78 35.18
N GLU A 512 2.11 26.90 34.62
CA GLU A 512 3.39 26.18 34.95
C GLU A 512 3.24 24.65 35.12
N SER A 513 3.70 23.78 34.20
CA SER A 513 5.07 23.33 33.79
C SER A 513 5.70 22.20 34.63
N GLY A 514 6.12 21.11 33.96
CA GLY A 514 6.98 20.01 34.45
C GLY A 514 6.78 18.76 33.58
N GLY A 515 7.74 17.92 33.18
CA GLY A 515 9.18 17.73 33.44
C GLY A 515 9.55 16.30 32.98
N CYS A 516 10.75 16.08 32.43
CA CYS A 516 11.21 14.82 31.78
C CYS A 516 11.89 13.78 32.71
N ARG A 517 11.84 12.48 32.33
CA ARG A 517 12.82 11.34 32.42
C ARG A 517 12.08 10.00 32.61
N GLY A 518 12.54 8.82 32.19
CA GLY A 518 13.87 8.36 31.76
C GLY A 518 13.87 6.97 31.07
N ASP A 519 15.07 6.42 30.96
CA ASP A 519 15.56 5.28 30.14
C ASP A 519 14.96 3.89 30.41
N ALA A 520 15.02 3.01 29.38
CA ALA A 520 15.29 1.58 29.56
C ALA A 520 15.90 0.95 28.28
N THR A 521 17.02 0.26 28.48
CA THR A 521 17.80 -0.53 27.53
C THR A 521 17.19 -1.92 27.28
N GLY A 522 17.31 -2.44 26.04
CA GLY A 522 17.04 -3.85 25.74
C GLY A 522 17.64 -4.28 24.41
N THR A 523 18.69 -5.10 24.47
CA THR A 523 19.40 -5.71 23.35
C THR A 523 18.60 -6.86 22.73
N GLY A 524 18.31 -6.79 21.42
CA GLY A 524 17.76 -7.88 20.62
C GLY A 524 18.63 -8.14 19.39
N HIS A 525 19.05 -9.40 19.21
CA HIS A 525 19.83 -9.83 18.05
C HIS A 525 18.98 -9.81 16.78
N LEU A 526 19.41 -9.01 15.80
CA LEU A 526 18.81 -8.86 14.49
C LEU A 526 19.64 -9.68 13.48
N ALA A 527 19.05 -10.72 12.90
CA ALA A 527 19.63 -11.42 11.75
C ALA A 527 19.22 -10.65 10.48
N LEU A 528 20.21 -10.15 9.75
CA LEU A 528 20.02 -9.25 8.61
C LEU A 528 20.33 -10.01 7.31
N ALA A 529 19.28 -10.42 6.58
CA ALA A 529 19.44 -10.88 5.19
C ALA A 529 19.53 -9.65 4.28
N VAL A 530 20.76 -9.17 4.06
CA VAL A 530 21.07 -8.10 3.10
C VAL A 530 21.83 -8.71 1.93
N ALA A 531 21.27 -8.57 0.73
CA ALA A 531 22.02 -8.64 -0.52
C ALA A 531 22.61 -7.25 -0.79
N GLY A 532 23.76 -6.95 -0.18
CA GLY A 532 24.47 -5.69 -0.35
C GLY A 532 25.63 -5.89 -1.30
N GLY A 533 25.80 -5.02 -2.29
CA GLY A 533 27.02 -4.94 -3.09
C GLY A 533 27.94 -3.84 -2.57
N LEU A 534 29.23 -4.16 -2.35
CA LEU A 534 30.27 -3.16 -2.04
C LEU A 534 31.25 -3.09 -3.22
N PHE A 535 31.58 -1.88 -3.65
CA PHE A 535 32.33 -1.68 -4.90
C PHE A 535 33.68 -1.05 -4.65
N ALA A 536 34.69 -1.41 -5.43
CA ALA A 536 36.00 -0.74 -5.44
C ALA A 536 36.32 -0.24 -6.85
N LEU A 537 36.76 1.03 -6.95
CA LEU A 537 37.06 1.75 -8.20
C LEU A 537 38.47 2.31 -8.18
N THR A 538 39.31 1.95 -9.14
CA THR A 538 40.71 2.40 -9.17
C THR A 538 40.98 3.35 -10.35
N ARG A 539 41.48 4.57 -10.06
CA ARG A 539 41.84 5.57 -11.08
C ARG A 539 43.31 5.47 -11.54
N SER A 540 43.53 5.43 -12.84
CA SER A 540 44.85 5.54 -13.48
C SER A 540 45.51 6.91 -13.22
N ARG A 541 46.71 6.91 -12.63
CA ARG A 541 47.61 8.07 -12.63
C ARG A 541 48.37 8.14 -13.96
N GLY A 542 47.84 8.92 -14.90
CA GLY A 542 48.58 9.34 -16.08
C GLY A 542 49.83 10.13 -15.69
N ARG A 543 51.01 9.59 -16.03
CA ARG A 543 52.31 10.31 -16.00
C ARG A 543 52.23 11.52 -16.94
N ARG A 544 52.32 12.74 -16.40
CA ARG A 544 52.80 13.90 -17.17
C ARG A 544 54.32 13.97 -17.02
N LYS A 545 55.01 13.96 -18.16
CA LYS A 545 56.38 14.47 -18.30
C LYS A 545 56.38 15.99 -18.24
#